data_AF-A0A959APA9-F1
#
_entry.id   AF-A0A959APA9-F1
#
_cell.length_a   1.000
_cell.length_b   1.000
_cell.length_c   1.000
_cell.angle_alpha   90.00
_cell.angle_beta   90.00
_cell.angle_gamma   90.00
#
_symmetry.space_group_name_H-M   'P 1'
#
loop_
_entity.id
_entity.type
_entity.pdbx_description
1 polymer ?
#
loop_
_entity_poly.entity_id
_entity_poly.type
_entity_poly.pdbx_seq_one_letter_code
_entity_poly.pdbx_strand_id
1 'polypeptide(L)'
;MKKLFFGILLITAAFTNGCRQDSQNPEALADLIANSRQKTGILVDQLPVEVVSQIELNYAPFFIEDAWHAPGDGYEIWLSDGQELYFNERGVFLHRRHHDRSDRGYGPAEGRCMRGDTIDVDALPGPVSAYIAAHYPDATIDIVVDKRGRLYAVSLSNDVILLFNRNGSYIRECDGVDRFVRRCMFGREVRPAMLPAEARAYIADHYPDAYIHKVVLKLNGVLAVLLSDGSVLLFRPAGGFIGLCD
;
A
#
# COMPACT_ATOMS: atom_id res chain seq x y z
N MET A 1 45.58 45.97 -59.46
CA MET A 1 45.47 45.46 -58.08
C MET A 1 44.32 46.18 -57.39
N LYS A 2 43.11 45.58 -57.34
CA LYS A 2 41.95 46.11 -56.62
C LYS A 2 41.43 44.96 -55.76
N LYS A 3 41.49 45.09 -54.43
CA LYS A 3 41.01 44.08 -53.48
C LYS A 3 39.54 44.39 -53.16
N LEU A 4 38.66 43.42 -53.42
CA LEU A 4 37.25 43.45 -53.03
C LEU A 4 37.11 42.98 -51.58
N PHE A 5 36.25 43.69 -50.83
CA PHE A 5 35.74 43.32 -49.52
C PHE A 5 34.75 42.15 -49.62
N PHE A 6 34.81 41.20 -48.70
CA PHE A 6 33.67 40.37 -48.31
C PHE A 6 33.71 40.15 -46.80
N GLY A 7 32.76 40.76 -46.10
CA GLY A 7 32.49 40.52 -44.69
C GLY A 7 31.69 39.24 -44.53
N ILE A 8 32.10 38.37 -43.60
CA ILE A 8 31.34 37.20 -43.18
C ILE A 8 30.78 37.50 -41.79
N LEU A 9 29.45 37.55 -41.74
CA LEU A 9 28.60 37.67 -40.56
C LEU A 9 28.63 36.32 -39.82
N LEU A 10 29.32 36.25 -38.67
CA LEU A 10 29.23 35.08 -37.78
C LEU A 10 27.96 35.19 -36.93
N ILE A 11 26.99 34.33 -37.23
CA ILE A 11 25.80 34.12 -36.41
C ILE A 11 26.23 33.30 -35.19
N THR A 12 26.31 33.94 -34.03
CA THR A 12 26.44 33.25 -32.74
C THR A 12 25.12 32.55 -32.41
N ALA A 13 25.05 31.25 -32.69
CA ALA A 13 23.99 30.40 -32.18
C ALA A 13 24.15 30.28 -30.67
N ALA A 14 23.31 31.00 -29.93
CA ALA A 14 23.13 30.81 -28.50
C ALA A 14 22.51 29.42 -28.29
N PHE A 15 23.35 28.44 -27.95
CA PHE A 15 22.87 27.23 -27.30
C PHE A 15 22.33 27.65 -25.94
N THR A 16 21.01 27.74 -25.84
CA THR A 16 20.32 27.70 -24.57
C THR A 16 20.59 26.31 -23.98
N ASN A 17 21.71 26.19 -23.27
CA ASN A 17 21.79 25.24 -22.18
C ASN A 17 20.64 25.60 -21.26
N GLY A 18 19.54 24.87 -21.37
CA GLY A 18 18.57 24.78 -20.30
C GLY A 18 19.31 24.21 -19.11
N CYS A 19 19.91 25.10 -18.32
CA CYS A 19 20.35 24.81 -16.97
C CYS A 19 19.09 24.37 -16.23
N ARG A 20 18.83 23.06 -16.23
CA ARG A 20 18.03 22.43 -15.20
C ARG A 20 18.80 22.77 -13.93
N GLN A 21 18.25 23.69 -13.16
CA GLN A 21 18.86 24.19 -11.94
C GLN A 21 19.11 22.96 -11.06
N ASP A 22 20.37 22.53 -10.98
CA ASP A 22 20.86 21.51 -10.06
C ASP A 22 20.37 21.94 -8.67
N SER A 23 19.32 21.29 -8.20
CA SER A 23 18.81 21.46 -6.86
C SER A 23 19.86 20.88 -5.91
N GLN A 24 20.76 21.72 -5.41
CA GLN A 24 21.77 21.36 -4.39
C GLN A 24 21.15 21.09 -3.01
N ASN A 25 19.93 20.57 -2.94
CA ASN A 25 19.37 20.04 -1.71
C ASN A 25 19.25 18.51 -1.82
N PRO A 26 20.21 17.75 -1.26
CA PRO A 26 20.19 16.29 -1.28
C PRO A 26 18.91 15.69 -0.69
N GLU A 27 18.31 16.34 0.31
CA GLU A 27 17.07 15.88 0.93
C GLU A 27 15.86 16.03 0.00
N ALA A 28 15.77 17.15 -0.73
CA ALA A 28 14.72 17.35 -1.71
C ALA A 28 14.82 16.38 -2.90
N LEU A 29 16.04 16.03 -3.33
CA LEU A 29 16.22 15.01 -4.36
C LEU A 29 15.89 13.61 -3.83
N ALA A 30 16.24 13.30 -2.58
CA ALA A 30 15.81 12.06 -1.94
C ALA A 30 14.26 11.97 -1.85
N ASP A 31 13.56 13.07 -1.57
CA ASP A 31 12.10 13.13 -1.63
C ASP A 31 11.55 12.85 -3.02
N LEU A 32 12.16 13.41 -4.07
CA LEU A 32 11.74 13.14 -5.44
C LEU A 32 11.89 11.65 -5.79
N ILE A 33 13.00 11.03 -5.41
CA ILE A 33 13.26 9.61 -5.62
C ILE A 33 12.24 8.76 -4.84
N ALA A 34 12.06 9.04 -3.54
CA ALA A 34 11.14 8.31 -2.66
C ALA A 34 9.71 8.27 -3.22
N ASN A 35 9.29 9.40 -3.78
CA ASN A 35 7.92 9.65 -4.19
C ASN A 35 7.72 9.46 -5.71
N SER A 36 8.74 8.98 -6.43
CA SER A 36 8.70 8.83 -7.88
C SER A 36 7.72 7.72 -8.30
N ARG A 37 6.72 8.09 -9.11
CA ARG A 37 5.75 7.15 -9.70
C ARG A 37 6.34 6.29 -10.82
N GLN A 38 7.53 6.63 -11.31
CA GLN A 38 8.23 5.91 -12.37
C GLN A 38 9.31 4.97 -11.82
N LYS A 39 9.42 4.87 -10.49
CA LYS A 39 10.39 4.02 -9.82
C LYS A 39 10.08 2.55 -10.07
N THR A 40 11.09 1.78 -10.46
CA THR A 40 10.98 0.33 -10.70
C THR A 40 11.99 -0.42 -9.85
N GLY A 41 11.60 -1.61 -9.38
CA GLY A 41 12.51 -2.49 -8.65
C GLY A 41 13.59 -3.02 -9.57
N ILE A 42 14.82 -3.05 -9.09
CA ILE A 42 16.00 -3.53 -9.81
C ILE A 42 16.74 -4.59 -8.99
N LEU A 43 17.53 -5.41 -9.66
CA LEU A 43 18.40 -6.37 -9.00
C LEU A 43 19.65 -5.65 -8.45
N VAL A 44 20.25 -6.17 -7.38
CA VAL A 44 21.45 -5.58 -6.76
C VAL A 44 22.63 -5.50 -7.73
N ASP A 45 22.77 -6.46 -8.65
CA ASP A 45 23.82 -6.47 -9.68
C ASP A 45 23.62 -5.40 -10.78
N GLN A 46 22.48 -4.72 -10.79
CA GLN A 46 22.18 -3.60 -11.68
C GLN A 46 22.52 -2.24 -11.05
N LEU A 47 22.89 -2.20 -9.77
CA LEU A 47 23.30 -0.97 -9.10
C LEU A 47 24.68 -0.51 -9.56
N PRO A 48 24.96 0.81 -9.55
CA PRO A 48 26.31 1.33 -9.71
C PRO A 48 27.25 0.72 -8.67
N VAL A 49 28.45 0.30 -9.09
CA VAL A 49 29.44 -0.34 -8.21
C VAL A 49 29.82 0.55 -7.03
N GLU A 50 29.78 1.87 -7.22
CA GLU A 50 30.05 2.87 -6.19
C GLU A 50 28.99 2.87 -5.09
N VAL A 51 27.72 2.58 -5.42
CA VAL A 51 26.62 2.47 -4.43
C VAL A 51 26.85 1.24 -3.55
N VAL A 52 27.08 0.09 -4.18
CA VAL A 52 27.33 -1.18 -3.47
C VAL A 52 28.54 -1.06 -2.55
N SER A 53 29.66 -0.53 -3.08
CA SER A 53 30.90 -0.37 -2.31
C SER A 53 30.73 0.57 -1.11
N GLN A 54 29.97 1.66 -1.26
CA GLN A 54 29.67 2.56 -0.14
C GLN A 54 28.81 1.90 0.92
N ILE A 55 27.85 1.06 0.53
CA ILE A 55 26.98 0.35 1.47
C ILE A 55 27.78 -0.67 2.28
N GLU A 56 28.58 -1.50 1.62
CA GLU A 56 29.42 -2.51 2.29
C GLU A 56 30.42 -1.88 3.27
N LEU A 57 30.99 -0.73 2.92
CA LEU A 57 31.95 -0.02 3.77
C LEU A 57 31.31 0.62 5.01
N ASN A 58 30.13 1.23 4.85
CA ASN A 58 29.57 2.12 5.88
C ASN A 58 28.41 1.52 6.67
N TYR A 59 27.76 0.47 6.16
CA TYR A 59 26.52 -0.08 6.72
C TYR A 59 26.60 -1.57 7.06
N ALA A 60 27.79 -2.19 7.03
CA ALA A 60 27.99 -3.54 7.55
C ALA A 60 27.57 -3.65 9.04
N PRO A 61 27.02 -4.80 9.50
CA PRO A 61 26.83 -6.07 8.77
C PRO A 61 25.51 -6.14 7.98
N PHE A 62 24.82 -5.01 7.77
CA PHE A 62 23.53 -5.00 7.09
C PHE A 62 23.72 -5.12 5.58
N PHE A 63 22.83 -5.87 4.94
CA PHE A 63 22.86 -6.13 3.51
C PHE A 63 21.68 -5.45 2.80
N ILE A 64 21.79 -5.29 1.48
CA ILE A 64 20.72 -4.73 0.63
C ILE A 64 19.60 -5.77 0.54
N GLU A 65 18.42 -5.44 1.07
CA GLU A 65 17.21 -6.26 0.93
C GLU A 65 16.55 -6.03 -0.42
N ASP A 66 16.36 -4.76 -0.79
CA ASP A 66 15.69 -4.35 -2.02
C ASP A 66 16.35 -3.08 -2.59
N ALA A 67 16.23 -2.89 -3.91
CA ALA A 67 16.73 -1.72 -4.62
C ALA A 67 15.74 -1.27 -5.69
N TRP A 68 15.64 0.04 -5.86
CA TRP A 68 14.79 0.66 -6.87
C TRP A 68 15.51 1.77 -7.61
N HIS A 69 15.14 1.95 -8.87
CA HIS A 69 15.64 3.02 -9.73
C HIS A 69 14.48 3.92 -10.20
N ALA A 70 14.60 5.22 -9.94
CA ALA A 70 13.75 6.29 -10.44
C ALA A 70 14.48 6.97 -11.62
N PRO A 71 14.11 6.66 -12.88
CA PRO A 71 14.85 7.14 -14.04
C PRO A 71 14.90 8.68 -14.11
N GLY A 72 16.10 9.25 -14.22
CA GLY A 72 16.35 10.68 -14.23
C GLY A 72 16.57 11.32 -12.86
N ASP A 73 16.31 10.60 -11.77
CA ASP A 73 16.39 11.11 -10.39
C ASP A 73 17.46 10.37 -9.56
N GLY A 74 17.41 9.04 -9.50
CA GLY A 74 18.38 8.24 -8.74
C GLY A 74 17.88 6.90 -8.22
N TYR A 75 18.46 6.44 -7.11
CA TYR A 75 18.24 5.13 -6.52
C TYR A 75 17.78 5.21 -5.08
N GLU A 76 16.92 4.27 -4.70
CA GLU A 76 16.49 4.02 -3.33
C GLU A 76 16.85 2.60 -2.94
N ILE A 77 17.54 2.45 -1.81
CA ILE A 77 18.10 1.18 -1.35
C ILE A 77 17.59 0.90 0.05
N TRP A 78 17.03 -0.30 0.27
CA TRP A 78 16.58 -0.72 1.59
C TRP A 78 17.57 -1.71 2.18
N LEU A 79 17.95 -1.47 3.42
CA LEU A 79 18.87 -2.32 4.16
C LEU A 79 18.14 -3.24 5.14
N SER A 80 18.78 -4.36 5.49
CA SER A 80 18.22 -5.39 6.38
C SER A 80 17.88 -4.93 7.80
N ASP A 81 18.41 -3.80 8.24
CA ASP A 81 18.08 -3.18 9.53
C ASP A 81 16.92 -2.17 9.45
N GLY A 82 16.33 -1.98 8.27
CA GLY A 82 15.25 -1.03 8.05
C GLY A 82 15.75 0.42 7.93
N GLN A 83 16.93 0.64 7.35
CA GLN A 83 17.31 1.95 6.82
C GLN A 83 16.99 2.04 5.33
N GLU A 84 16.60 3.22 4.87
CA GLU A 84 16.47 3.56 3.46
C GLU A 84 17.57 4.55 3.09
N LEU A 85 18.31 4.24 2.03
CA LEU A 85 19.38 5.07 1.52
C LEU A 85 19.03 5.59 0.13
N TYR A 86 19.30 6.87 -0.10
CA TYR A 86 19.00 7.54 -1.34
C TYR A 86 20.30 7.97 -2.01
N PHE A 87 20.46 7.66 -3.29
CA PHE A 87 21.61 8.02 -4.10
C PHE A 87 21.15 8.70 -5.38
N ASN A 88 21.89 9.67 -5.91
CA ASN A 88 21.59 10.19 -7.25
C ASN A 88 22.01 9.20 -8.35
N GLU A 89 21.70 9.52 -9.61
CA GLU A 89 22.08 8.66 -10.75
C GLU A 89 23.58 8.39 -10.87
N ARG A 90 24.43 9.23 -10.28
CA ARG A 90 25.89 9.06 -10.25
C ARG A 90 26.40 8.23 -9.06
N GLY A 91 25.50 7.68 -8.24
CA GLY A 91 25.85 6.92 -7.05
C GLY A 91 26.36 7.76 -5.88
N VAL A 92 26.14 9.07 -5.88
CA VAL A 92 26.47 9.93 -4.74
C VAL A 92 25.36 9.81 -3.71
N PHE A 93 25.73 9.50 -2.46
CA PHE A 93 24.80 9.45 -1.33
C PHE A 93 24.14 10.81 -1.11
N LEU A 94 22.81 10.82 -1.01
CA LEU A 94 22.00 12.01 -0.83
C LEU A 94 21.48 12.12 0.59
N HIS A 95 20.81 11.08 1.06
CA HIS A 95 20.10 11.10 2.32
C HIS A 95 19.84 9.69 2.83
N ARG A 96 19.60 9.59 4.13
CA ARG A 96 19.21 8.36 4.81
C ARG A 96 17.96 8.61 5.62
N ARG A 97 17.01 7.68 5.53
CA ARG A 97 15.82 7.66 6.38
C ARG A 97 15.81 6.37 7.18
N HIS A 98 15.18 6.42 8.36
CA HIS A 98 14.73 5.18 8.96
C HIS A 98 13.49 4.74 8.17
N HIS A 99 13.50 3.50 7.69
CA HIS A 99 12.27 2.82 7.32
C HIS A 99 11.53 2.59 8.65
N ASP A 100 10.77 3.59 9.08
CA ASP A 100 9.86 3.42 10.21
C ASP A 100 8.92 2.29 9.83
N ARG A 101 9.18 1.08 10.35
CA ARG A 101 8.27 -0.06 10.18
C ARG A 101 6.91 0.25 10.81
N SER A 102 6.84 1.28 11.67
CA SER A 102 5.66 1.94 12.23
C SER A 102 5.00 2.96 11.30
N ASP A 103 5.71 3.54 10.34
CA ASP A 103 5.14 4.41 9.32
C ASP A 103 4.66 3.55 8.16
N ARG A 104 3.35 3.43 8.19
CA ARG A 104 2.50 2.72 7.27
C ARG A 104 2.77 3.32 5.89
N GLY A 105 3.59 2.62 5.10
CA GLY A 105 3.89 3.00 3.73
C GLY A 105 2.69 3.60 3.02
N TYR A 106 2.94 4.74 2.38
CA TYR A 106 2.12 5.44 1.41
C TYR A 106 0.64 5.06 1.49
N GLY A 107 -0.18 5.88 2.12
CA GLY A 107 -1.61 5.66 2.23
C GLY A 107 -2.18 6.55 3.34
N PRO A 108 -3.39 7.11 3.18
CA PRO A 108 -4.00 7.94 4.21
C PRO A 108 -4.17 7.14 5.50
N ALA A 109 -4.26 7.86 6.61
CA ALA A 109 -4.19 7.36 7.99
C ALA A 109 -5.27 6.34 8.40
N GLU A 110 -6.11 5.88 7.47
CA GLU A 110 -7.27 5.00 7.61
C GLU A 110 -6.91 3.50 7.83
N GLY A 111 -6.01 3.26 8.78
CA GLY A 111 -5.77 1.93 9.35
C GLY A 111 -5.04 0.92 8.45
N ARG A 112 -4.92 -0.32 8.96
CA ARG A 112 -4.17 -1.42 8.29
C ARG A 112 -4.72 -1.78 6.90
N CYS A 113 -6.00 -1.45 6.66
CA CYS A 113 -6.70 -1.73 5.43
C CYS A 113 -6.19 -0.89 4.25
N MET A 114 -5.78 0.37 4.52
CA MET A 114 -5.29 1.32 3.53
C MET A 114 -3.76 1.42 3.44
N ARG A 115 -3.01 0.45 4.00
CA ARG A 115 -1.54 0.40 3.85
C ARG A 115 -1.13 -0.10 2.46
N GLY A 116 -0.39 0.68 1.68
CA GLY A 116 0.12 0.32 0.35
C GLY A 116 -0.09 1.46 -0.65
N ASP A 117 0.64 1.46 -1.76
CA ASP A 117 0.81 2.63 -2.62
C ASP A 117 -0.53 3.25 -3.08
N THR A 118 -0.77 4.51 -2.72
CA THR A 118 -1.93 5.25 -3.24
C THR A 118 -1.82 5.37 -4.76
N ILE A 119 -2.88 4.97 -5.46
CA ILE A 119 -2.97 5.05 -6.92
C ILE A 119 -4.17 5.92 -7.32
N ASP A 120 -4.20 6.33 -8.59
CA ASP A 120 -5.33 7.06 -9.14
C ASP A 120 -6.55 6.14 -9.31
N VAL A 121 -7.77 6.70 -9.19
CA VAL A 121 -9.01 5.94 -9.41
C VAL A 121 -9.07 5.35 -10.82
N ASP A 122 -8.54 6.08 -11.79
CA ASP A 122 -8.51 5.65 -13.19
C ASP A 122 -7.61 4.44 -13.44
N ALA A 123 -6.75 4.08 -12.48
CA ALA A 123 -5.92 2.87 -12.54
C ALA A 123 -6.68 1.60 -12.08
N LEU A 124 -7.92 1.74 -11.58
CA LEU A 124 -8.75 0.60 -11.19
C LEU A 124 -9.33 -0.14 -12.40
N PRO A 125 -9.41 -1.49 -12.35
CA PRO A 125 -10.17 -2.24 -13.33
C PRO A 125 -11.65 -1.83 -13.33
N GLY A 126 -12.26 -1.71 -14.52
CA GLY A 126 -13.68 -1.36 -14.67
C GLY A 126 -14.68 -2.13 -13.80
N PRO A 127 -14.48 -3.44 -13.51
CA PRO A 127 -15.34 -4.18 -12.57
C PRO A 127 -15.41 -3.60 -11.15
N VAL A 128 -14.36 -2.91 -10.68
CA VAL A 128 -14.33 -2.30 -9.35
C VAL A 128 -15.35 -1.17 -9.25
N SER A 129 -15.28 -0.22 -10.19
CA SER A 129 -16.22 0.92 -10.23
C SER A 129 -17.66 0.46 -10.46
N ALA A 130 -17.86 -0.58 -11.27
CA ALA A 130 -19.19 -1.18 -11.49
C ALA A 130 -19.76 -1.80 -10.20
N TYR A 131 -18.94 -2.50 -9.42
CA TYR A 131 -19.35 -3.05 -8.13
C TYR A 131 -19.74 -1.95 -7.14
N ILE A 132 -18.93 -0.90 -7.03
CA ILE A 132 -19.18 0.22 -6.12
C ILE A 132 -20.48 0.94 -6.50
N ALA A 133 -20.68 1.26 -7.79
CA ALA A 133 -21.91 1.89 -8.25
C ALA A 133 -23.18 1.04 -8.01
N ALA A 134 -23.06 -0.29 -8.08
CA ALA A 134 -24.19 -1.20 -7.87
C ALA A 134 -24.54 -1.42 -6.39
N HIS A 135 -23.55 -1.39 -5.49
CA HIS A 135 -23.72 -1.76 -4.08
C HIS A 135 -23.65 -0.57 -3.10
N TYR A 136 -23.04 0.54 -3.51
CA TYR A 136 -22.85 1.76 -2.72
C TYR A 136 -23.19 3.00 -3.57
N PRO A 137 -24.43 3.12 -4.09
CA PRO A 137 -24.80 4.16 -5.08
C PRO A 137 -24.69 5.59 -4.55
N ASP A 138 -24.74 5.77 -3.23
CA ASP A 138 -24.66 7.07 -2.56
C ASP A 138 -23.24 7.41 -2.08
N ALA A 139 -22.26 6.53 -2.32
CA ALA A 139 -20.87 6.72 -1.90
C ALA A 139 -19.95 7.02 -3.09
N THR A 140 -18.98 7.91 -2.87
CA THR A 140 -17.90 8.18 -3.83
C THR A 140 -16.62 7.47 -3.42
N ILE A 141 -15.70 7.24 -4.37
CA ILE A 141 -14.36 6.74 -4.04
C ILE A 141 -13.52 7.92 -3.54
N ASP A 142 -13.00 7.79 -2.32
CA ASP A 142 -12.13 8.81 -1.74
C ASP A 142 -10.67 8.48 -2.05
N ILE A 143 -10.24 7.25 -1.74
CA ILE A 143 -8.84 6.83 -1.83
C ILE A 143 -8.76 5.43 -2.42
N VAL A 144 -7.77 5.22 -3.30
CA VAL A 144 -7.40 3.91 -3.81
C VAL A 144 -5.96 3.57 -3.46
N VAL A 145 -5.74 2.33 -3.03
CA VAL A 145 -4.44 1.80 -2.61
C VAL A 145 -4.14 0.49 -3.35
N ASP A 146 -2.99 0.41 -4.01
CA ASP A 146 -2.40 -0.84 -4.49
C ASP A 146 -1.63 -1.52 -3.35
N LYS A 147 -2.06 -2.72 -2.97
CA LYS A 147 -1.41 -3.50 -1.91
C LYS A 147 -0.22 -4.30 -2.45
N ARG A 148 0.78 -3.60 -2.99
CA ARG A 148 2.05 -4.17 -3.51
C ARG A 148 1.83 -5.17 -4.64
N GLY A 149 1.07 -4.82 -5.66
CA GLY A 149 0.84 -5.68 -6.81
C GLY A 149 -0.22 -6.78 -6.61
N ARG A 150 -0.82 -6.90 -5.41
CA ARG A 150 -1.64 -8.09 -5.05
C ARG A 150 -3.14 -7.84 -5.01
N LEU A 151 -3.56 -6.71 -4.46
CA LEU A 151 -4.96 -6.36 -4.23
C LEU A 151 -5.14 -4.86 -4.42
N TYR A 152 -6.37 -4.44 -4.67
CA TYR A 152 -6.77 -3.04 -4.52
C TYR A 152 -7.54 -2.88 -3.20
N ALA A 153 -7.25 -1.81 -2.47
CA ALA A 153 -8.02 -1.31 -1.35
C ALA A 153 -8.69 0.00 -1.78
N VAL A 154 -9.99 0.13 -1.58
CA VAL A 154 -10.77 1.30 -2.01
C VAL A 154 -11.53 1.82 -0.79
N SER A 155 -11.19 3.02 -0.33
CA SER A 155 -11.96 3.73 0.70
C SER A 155 -13.04 4.57 0.03
N LEU A 156 -14.24 4.52 0.60
CA LEU A 156 -15.41 5.23 0.13
C LEU A 156 -15.74 6.38 1.09
N SER A 157 -16.48 7.38 0.60
CA SER A 157 -16.89 8.58 1.36
C SER A 157 -17.80 8.33 2.57
N ASN A 158 -18.23 7.09 2.77
CA ASN A 158 -18.99 6.63 3.93
C ASN A 158 -18.14 5.77 4.88
N ASP A 159 -16.82 5.94 4.83
CA ASP A 159 -15.80 5.25 5.65
C ASP A 159 -15.70 3.72 5.42
N VAL A 160 -16.38 3.19 4.40
CA VAL A 160 -16.28 1.78 4.02
C VAL A 160 -15.01 1.55 3.22
N ILE A 161 -14.19 0.56 3.62
CA ILE A 161 -13.01 0.15 2.87
C ILE A 161 -13.26 -1.21 2.22
N LEU A 162 -13.12 -1.31 0.91
CA LEU A 162 -13.34 -2.53 0.14
C LEU A 162 -12.03 -3.10 -0.39
N LEU A 163 -11.91 -4.43 -0.42
CA LEU A 163 -10.78 -5.13 -1.03
C LEU A 163 -11.20 -5.87 -2.28
N PHE A 164 -10.43 -5.67 -3.36
CA PHE A 164 -10.60 -6.31 -4.64
C PHE A 164 -9.34 -7.07 -5.04
N ASN A 165 -9.50 -8.16 -5.80
CA ASN A 165 -8.36 -8.81 -6.46
C ASN A 165 -7.87 -7.98 -7.66
N ARG A 166 -6.78 -8.40 -8.30
CA ARG A 166 -6.20 -7.70 -9.46
C ARG A 166 -7.12 -7.66 -10.70
N ASN A 167 -8.08 -8.57 -10.80
CA ASN A 167 -9.06 -8.60 -11.88
C ASN A 167 -10.29 -7.73 -11.58
N GLY A 168 -10.30 -7.03 -10.43
CA GLY A 168 -11.40 -6.19 -9.99
C GLY A 168 -12.58 -6.95 -9.38
N SER A 169 -12.46 -8.24 -9.07
CA SER A 169 -13.51 -8.96 -8.33
C SER A 169 -13.44 -8.60 -6.85
N TYR A 170 -14.59 -8.27 -6.28
CA TYR A 170 -14.74 -8.03 -4.85
C TYR A 170 -14.34 -9.26 -4.04
N ILE A 171 -13.57 -9.04 -2.97
CA ILE A 171 -13.18 -10.09 -2.03
C ILE A 171 -13.98 -9.94 -0.74
N ARG A 172 -13.88 -8.76 -0.11
CA ARG A 172 -14.52 -8.43 1.16
C ARG A 172 -14.37 -6.95 1.49
N GLU A 173 -15.17 -6.49 2.43
CA GLU A 173 -14.96 -5.28 3.20
C GLU A 173 -13.76 -5.47 4.14
N CYS A 174 -12.99 -4.40 4.36
CA CYS A 174 -11.89 -4.34 5.29
C CYS A 174 -12.32 -3.50 6.48
N ASP A 175 -12.94 -4.19 7.41
CA ASP A 175 -13.59 -3.72 8.64
C ASP A 175 -12.60 -3.22 9.71
N GLY A 176 -11.33 -2.95 9.39
CA GLY A 176 -10.34 -2.43 10.34
C GLY A 176 -10.07 -3.32 11.58
N VAL A 177 -10.71 -4.48 11.66
CA VAL A 177 -10.86 -5.26 12.88
C VAL A 177 -9.51 -5.56 13.54
N ASP A 178 -9.43 -5.22 14.82
CA ASP A 178 -8.20 -5.19 15.58
C ASP A 178 -7.51 -6.58 15.61
N ARG A 179 -6.21 -6.62 15.94
CA ARG A 179 -5.45 -7.86 16.18
C ARG A 179 -6.20 -8.81 17.13
N PHE A 180 -7.01 -8.28 18.04
CA PHE A 180 -7.88 -9.06 18.91
C PHE A 180 -8.95 -9.84 18.15
N VAL A 181 -9.74 -9.15 17.31
CA VAL A 181 -10.73 -9.80 16.45
C VAL A 181 -10.06 -10.80 15.51
N ARG A 182 -8.84 -10.54 15.02
CA ARG A 182 -8.09 -11.54 14.21
C ARG A 182 -7.78 -12.82 14.97
N ARG A 183 -7.43 -12.76 16.25
CA ARG A 183 -7.23 -13.96 17.09
C ARG A 183 -8.56 -14.71 17.26
N CYS A 184 -9.63 -13.96 17.47
CA CYS A 184 -10.97 -14.48 17.68
C CYS A 184 -11.60 -15.07 16.42
N MET A 185 -11.29 -14.51 15.25
CA MET A 185 -11.82 -14.89 13.94
C MET A 185 -10.82 -15.71 13.12
N PHE A 186 -9.80 -16.31 13.76
CA PHE A 186 -8.90 -17.26 13.10
C PHE A 186 -9.58 -18.62 12.91
N GLY A 187 -9.74 -19.03 11.66
CA GLY A 187 -10.36 -20.30 11.27
C GLY A 187 -10.88 -20.25 9.83
N ARG A 188 -11.70 -21.24 9.47
CA ARG A 188 -12.32 -21.30 8.14
C ARG A 188 -13.61 -20.49 8.14
N GLU A 189 -13.70 -19.50 7.27
CA GLU A 189 -14.95 -18.77 7.06
C GLU A 189 -16.06 -19.71 6.55
N VAL A 190 -17.26 -19.56 7.10
CA VAL A 190 -18.45 -20.33 6.72
C VAL A 190 -19.62 -19.38 6.50
N ARG A 191 -20.61 -19.81 5.72
CA ARG A 191 -21.81 -19.01 5.46
C ARG A 191 -22.61 -18.83 6.76
N PRO A 192 -23.23 -17.66 7.02
CA PRO A 192 -24.10 -17.47 8.19
C PRO A 192 -25.23 -18.49 8.32
N ALA A 193 -25.72 -19.04 7.20
CA ALA A 193 -26.69 -20.13 7.17
C ALA A 193 -26.22 -21.42 7.89
N MET A 194 -24.92 -21.58 8.11
CA MET A 194 -24.32 -22.69 8.86
C MET A 194 -24.44 -22.52 10.39
N LEU A 195 -24.86 -21.34 10.88
CA LEU A 195 -25.12 -21.16 12.31
C LEU A 195 -26.32 -22.00 12.74
N PRO A 196 -26.24 -22.75 13.84
CA PRO A 196 -27.39 -23.46 14.40
C PRO A 196 -28.54 -22.51 14.78
N ALA A 197 -29.77 -23.03 14.79
CA ALA A 197 -30.96 -22.23 15.09
C ALA A 197 -30.87 -21.54 16.46
N GLU A 198 -30.32 -22.22 17.47
CA GLU A 198 -30.11 -21.68 18.81
C GLU A 198 -29.18 -20.45 18.81
N ALA A 199 -28.06 -20.50 18.06
CA ALA A 199 -27.14 -19.36 17.96
C ALA A 199 -27.79 -18.16 17.27
N ARG A 200 -28.59 -18.41 16.20
CA ARG A 200 -29.31 -17.34 15.50
C ARG A 200 -30.37 -16.69 16.40
N ALA A 201 -31.09 -17.49 17.19
CA ALA A 201 -32.06 -16.98 18.14
C ALA A 201 -31.39 -16.12 19.23
N TYR A 202 -30.26 -16.57 19.78
CA TYR A 202 -29.48 -15.80 20.74
C TYR A 202 -29.06 -14.43 20.17
N ILE A 203 -28.52 -14.40 18.95
CA ILE A 203 -28.10 -13.15 18.31
C ILE A 203 -29.30 -12.22 18.11
N ALA A 204 -30.43 -12.73 17.63
CA ALA A 204 -31.63 -11.92 17.39
C ALA A 204 -32.22 -11.33 18.68
N ASP A 205 -32.15 -12.06 19.80
CA ASP A 205 -32.68 -11.61 21.10
C ASP A 205 -31.76 -10.59 21.79
N HIS A 206 -30.45 -10.82 21.76
CA HIS A 206 -29.47 -10.02 22.50
C HIS A 206 -28.83 -8.89 21.69
N TYR A 207 -28.86 -8.97 20.37
CA TYR A 207 -28.25 -7.99 19.46
C TYR A 207 -29.24 -7.63 18.32
N PRO A 208 -30.43 -7.10 18.64
CA PRO A 208 -31.52 -6.93 17.67
C PRO A 208 -31.19 -5.95 16.54
N ASP A 209 -30.29 -4.99 16.80
CA ASP A 209 -29.85 -3.98 15.83
C ASP A 209 -28.58 -4.38 15.07
N ALA A 210 -27.93 -5.48 15.46
CA ALA A 210 -26.70 -5.94 14.82
C ALA A 210 -27.00 -7.00 13.76
N TYR A 211 -26.26 -6.96 12.66
CA TYR A 211 -26.27 -8.03 11.66
C TYR A 211 -24.99 -8.85 11.72
N ILE A 212 -25.07 -10.09 11.24
CA ILE A 212 -23.90 -10.99 11.19
C ILE A 212 -23.00 -10.53 10.05
N HIS A 213 -21.83 -10.00 10.39
CA HIS A 213 -20.82 -9.60 9.42
C HIS A 213 -20.05 -10.83 8.91
N LYS A 214 -19.64 -11.72 9.83
CA LYS A 214 -18.80 -12.87 9.47
C LYS A 214 -18.98 -14.05 10.41
N VAL A 215 -18.88 -15.28 9.88
CA VAL A 215 -18.85 -16.50 10.68
C VAL A 215 -17.61 -17.32 10.34
N VAL A 216 -16.92 -17.79 11.38
CA VAL A 216 -15.71 -18.61 11.26
C VAL A 216 -15.86 -19.89 12.07
N LEU A 217 -15.61 -21.04 11.43
CA LEU A 217 -15.41 -22.31 12.11
C LEU A 217 -13.95 -22.45 12.54
N LYS A 218 -13.73 -22.54 13.85
CA LYS A 218 -12.42 -22.80 14.45
C LYS A 218 -12.04 -24.27 14.33
N LEU A 219 -10.75 -24.56 14.46
CA LEU A 219 -10.20 -25.94 14.38
C LEU A 219 -10.80 -26.88 15.45
N ASN A 220 -11.25 -26.35 16.59
CA ASN A 220 -11.88 -27.11 17.66
C ASN A 220 -13.42 -27.24 17.51
N GLY A 221 -13.99 -26.80 16.38
CA GLY A 221 -15.43 -26.86 16.12
C GLY A 221 -16.25 -25.68 16.66
N VAL A 222 -15.65 -24.78 17.45
CA VAL A 222 -16.33 -23.55 17.90
C VAL A 222 -16.63 -22.65 16.70
N LEU A 223 -17.81 -22.04 16.72
CA LEU A 223 -18.20 -21.01 15.77
C LEU A 223 -17.92 -19.64 16.39
N ALA A 224 -17.13 -18.81 15.71
CA ALA A 224 -16.93 -17.42 16.04
C ALA A 224 -17.77 -16.56 15.09
N VAL A 225 -18.54 -15.63 15.63
CA VAL A 225 -19.46 -14.76 14.88
C VAL A 225 -19.09 -13.32 15.16
N LEU A 226 -18.65 -12.61 14.14
CA LEU A 226 -18.46 -11.16 14.20
C LEU A 226 -19.76 -10.48 13.77
N LEU A 227 -20.23 -9.59 14.63
CA LEU A 227 -21.38 -8.74 14.39
C LEU A 227 -20.96 -7.36 13.88
N SER A 228 -21.92 -6.64 13.30
CA SER A 228 -21.72 -5.30 12.74
C SER A 228 -21.33 -4.22 13.77
N ASP A 229 -21.62 -4.45 15.05
CA ASP A 229 -21.22 -3.59 16.16
C ASP A 229 -19.77 -3.87 16.63
N GLY A 230 -19.08 -4.82 15.99
CA GLY A 230 -17.72 -5.25 16.33
C GLY A 230 -17.64 -6.37 17.36
N SER A 231 -18.77 -6.77 17.97
CA SER A 231 -18.80 -7.87 18.94
C SER A 231 -18.43 -9.20 18.29
N VAL A 232 -17.58 -10.01 18.97
CA VAL A 232 -17.25 -11.37 18.52
C VAL A 232 -17.81 -12.39 19.50
N LEU A 233 -18.84 -13.13 19.07
CA LEU A 233 -19.53 -14.15 19.87
C LEU A 233 -18.96 -15.55 19.58
N LEU A 234 -18.79 -16.35 20.62
CA LEU A 234 -18.38 -17.75 20.50
C LEU A 234 -19.56 -18.68 20.80
N PHE A 235 -19.79 -19.65 19.92
CA PHE A 235 -20.84 -20.64 20.04
C PHE A 235 -20.27 -22.06 19.92
N ARG A 236 -20.88 -23.00 20.66
CA ARG A 236 -20.65 -24.43 20.46
C ARG A 236 -21.16 -24.84 19.07
N PRO A 237 -20.67 -25.95 18.49
CA PRO A 237 -21.18 -26.45 17.20
C PRO A 237 -22.70 -26.65 17.15
N ALA A 238 -23.34 -26.95 18.30
CA ALA A 238 -24.79 -27.14 18.42
C ALA A 238 -25.58 -25.82 18.55
N GLY A 239 -24.91 -24.70 18.83
CA GLY A 239 -25.53 -23.38 18.91
C GLY A 239 -25.55 -22.74 20.29
N GLY A 240 -25.22 -23.48 21.36
CA GLY A 240 -25.15 -22.92 22.70
C GLY A 240 -24.04 -21.87 22.84
N PHE A 241 -24.40 -20.69 23.33
CA PHE A 241 -23.47 -19.58 23.58
C PHE A 241 -22.37 -19.97 24.59
N ILE A 242 -21.14 -19.53 24.32
CA ILE A 242 -19.97 -19.75 25.17
C ILE A 242 -19.59 -18.45 25.87
N GLY A 243 -19.56 -17.34 25.14
CA GLY A 243 -19.09 -16.05 25.63
C GLY A 243 -18.67 -15.13 24.50
N LEU A 244 -18.26 -13.93 24.87
CA LEU A 244 -17.55 -13.01 23.98
C LEU A 244 -16.10 -13.46 23.81
N CYS A 245 -15.50 -13.07 22.69
CA CYS A 245 -14.08 -13.25 22.47
C CYS A 245 -13.37 -11.90 22.65
N ASP A 246 -12.81 -11.74 23.85
CA ASP A 246 -12.16 -10.52 24.33
C ASP A 246 -10.64 -10.61 24.30
#